data_AF-A0A2M7PDJ5-F1
#
_entry.id   AF-A0A2M7PDJ5-F1
#
_cell.length_a   1.000
_cell.length_b   1.000
_cell.length_c   1.000
_cell.angle_alpha   90.00
_cell.angle_beta   90.00
_cell.angle_gamma   90.00
#
_symmetry.space_group_name_H-M   'P 1'
#
loop_
_entity.id
_entity.type
_entity.pdbx_description
1 polymer ?
#
loop_
_entity_poly.entity_id
_entity_poly.type
_entity_poly.pdbx_seq_one_letter_code
_entity_poly.pdbx_strand_id
1 'polypeptide(L)'
;NAQGRVVFGLYHPNADRAFLLTLKNGAMEAAFGDRHPPALRQLDVVVLSDLLLERCLGLTHDRCADENLVDYFSDPDEALDQAVKEAARPSGREPLLFLMNPTAVGQVRQVADADLVMPHKSTYFYPKILTGLVMYKIVADEAIE
;
A
#
# COMPACT_ATOMS: atom_id res chain seq x y z
N ASN A 1 3.74 -9.53 -18.60
CA ASN A 1 4.64 -8.36 -18.40
C ASN A 1 3.84 -7.17 -17.92
N ALA A 2 3.72 -7.06 -16.60
CA ALA A 2 2.89 -6.09 -15.88
C ALA A 2 3.72 -4.90 -15.32
N GLN A 3 4.86 -4.60 -15.93
CA GLN A 3 5.71 -3.50 -15.46
C GLN A 3 5.06 -2.17 -15.84
N GLY A 4 4.46 -1.52 -14.83
CA GLY A 4 3.93 -0.16 -14.91
C GLY A 4 2.40 -0.03 -14.85
N ARG A 5 1.65 -1.13 -14.68
CA ARG A 5 0.17 -1.05 -14.58
C ARG A 5 -0.28 -1.42 -13.17
N VAL A 6 -1.03 -0.51 -12.55
CA VAL A 6 -1.63 -0.72 -11.23
C VAL A 6 -2.74 -1.74 -11.34
N VAL A 7 -2.61 -2.84 -10.59
CA VAL A 7 -3.53 -3.97 -10.59
C VAL A 7 -3.71 -4.49 -9.18
N PHE A 8 -4.96 -4.74 -8.77
CA PHE A 8 -5.30 -5.32 -7.47
C PHE A 8 -6.06 -6.64 -7.63
N GLY A 9 -5.79 -7.60 -6.77
CA GLY A 9 -6.72 -8.69 -6.49
C GLY A 9 -7.80 -8.21 -5.53
N LEU A 10 -9.05 -8.62 -5.75
CA LEU A 10 -10.16 -8.35 -4.83
C LEU A 10 -10.88 -9.66 -4.50
N TYR A 11 -10.99 -9.92 -3.21
CA TYR A 11 -11.90 -10.93 -2.66
C TYR A 11 -13.12 -10.24 -2.05
N HIS A 12 -14.30 -10.81 -2.35
CA HIS A 12 -15.58 -10.38 -1.81
C HIS A 12 -16.32 -11.63 -1.28
N PRO A 13 -16.81 -11.64 -0.03
CA PRO A 13 -17.33 -12.85 0.60
C PRO A 13 -18.61 -13.37 -0.06
N ASN A 14 -19.45 -12.47 -0.56
CA ASN A 14 -20.68 -12.83 -1.29
C ASN A 14 -20.48 -13.11 -2.79
N ALA A 15 -19.23 -13.16 -3.27
CA ALA A 15 -18.93 -13.48 -4.67
C ALA A 15 -18.41 -14.91 -4.80
N ASP A 16 -18.84 -15.58 -5.87
CA ASP A 16 -18.37 -16.92 -6.25
C ASP A 16 -17.00 -16.92 -6.96
N ARG A 17 -16.36 -15.76 -7.06
CA ARG A 17 -15.13 -15.52 -7.82
C ARG A 17 -14.30 -14.40 -7.20
N ALA A 18 -13.00 -14.44 -7.46
CA ALA A 18 -12.11 -13.31 -7.23
C ALA A 18 -12.12 -12.35 -8.44
N PHE A 19 -11.82 -11.09 -8.18
CA PHE A 19 -11.73 -10.06 -9.21
C PHE A 19 -10.30 -9.56 -9.36
N LEU A 20 -9.92 -9.22 -10.59
CA LEU A 20 -8.69 -8.51 -10.88
C LEU A 20 -9.06 -7.09 -11.32
N LEU A 21 -8.78 -6.12 -10.47
CA LEU A 21 -9.04 -4.71 -10.73
C LEU A 21 -7.83 -4.11 -11.43
N THR A 22 -8.02 -3.51 -12.59
CA THR A 22 -6.94 -2.86 -13.34
C THR A 22 -7.26 -1.39 -13.50
N LEU A 23 -6.31 -0.53 -13.13
CA LEU A 23 -6.48 0.90 -13.29
C LEU A 23 -6.62 1.26 -14.78
N LYS A 24 -7.62 2.09 -15.08
CA LYS A 24 -7.78 2.69 -16.41
C LYS A 24 -6.78 3.82 -16.58
N ASN A 25 -6.21 3.95 -17.77
CA ASN A 25 -5.31 5.05 -18.09
C ASN A 25 -6.03 6.39 -17.86
N GLY A 26 -5.37 7.34 -17.20
CA GLY A 26 -5.93 8.67 -16.92
C GLY A 26 -6.95 8.72 -15.77
N ALA A 27 -7.24 7.60 -15.09
CA ALA A 27 -8.27 7.58 -14.05
C ALA A 27 -7.91 8.45 -12.83
N MET A 28 -6.63 8.46 -12.44
CA MET A 28 -6.17 9.28 -11.32
C MET A 28 -6.20 10.77 -11.66
N GLU A 29 -5.78 11.13 -12.87
CA GLU A 29 -5.88 12.48 -13.43
C GLU A 29 -7.34 12.96 -13.43
N ALA A 30 -8.25 12.13 -13.92
CA ALA A 30 -9.66 12.48 -14.01
C ALA A 30 -10.31 12.64 -12.63
N ALA A 31 -9.87 11.85 -11.64
CA ALA A 31 -10.43 11.89 -10.29
C ALA A 31 -9.86 13.01 -9.43
N PHE A 32 -8.56 13.34 -9.57
CA PHE A 32 -7.84 14.20 -8.63
C PHE A 32 -7.08 15.36 -9.28
N GLY A 33 -7.09 15.47 -10.61
CA GLY A 33 -6.31 16.46 -11.34
C GLY A 33 -4.83 16.40 -10.97
N ASP A 34 -4.28 17.54 -10.54
CA ASP A 34 -2.88 17.69 -10.14
C ASP A 34 -2.65 17.61 -8.63
N ARG A 35 -3.64 17.15 -7.84
CA ARG A 35 -3.50 16.96 -6.39
C ARG A 35 -2.28 16.11 -6.03
N HIS A 36 -2.00 15.07 -6.82
CA HIS A 36 -0.86 14.19 -6.60
C HIS A 36 0.23 14.42 -7.64
N PRO A 37 1.49 14.66 -7.20
CA PRO A 37 2.65 14.63 -8.07
C PRO A 37 2.76 13.30 -8.84
N PRO A 38 3.34 13.29 -10.05
CA PRO A 38 3.44 12.07 -10.87
C PRO A 38 4.07 10.87 -10.17
N ALA A 39 5.09 11.10 -9.33
CA ALA A 39 5.80 10.06 -8.58
C ALA A 39 4.91 9.34 -7.55
N LEU A 40 3.91 10.02 -6.99
CA LEU A 40 2.96 9.41 -6.05
C LEU A 40 1.75 8.82 -6.74
N ARG A 41 1.30 9.43 -7.85
CA ARG A 41 0.08 9.05 -8.58
C ARG A 41 0.11 7.62 -9.12
N GLN A 42 1.30 7.10 -9.40
CA GLN A 42 1.49 5.76 -9.96
C GLN A 42 1.68 4.67 -8.90
N LEU A 43 1.70 5.02 -7.61
CA LEU A 43 1.84 4.04 -6.54
C LEU A 43 0.51 3.32 -6.31
N ASP A 44 0.53 1.99 -6.34
CA ASP A 44 -0.61 1.13 -6.04
C ASP A 44 -1.28 1.51 -4.70
N VAL A 45 -0.50 1.85 -3.68
CA VAL A 45 -1.03 2.29 -2.37
C VAL A 45 -1.87 3.56 -2.47
N VAL A 46 -1.46 4.55 -3.28
CA VAL A 46 -2.18 5.83 -3.44
C VAL A 46 -3.46 5.61 -4.23
N VAL A 47 -3.40 4.77 -5.26
CA VAL A 47 -4.60 4.38 -6.01
C VAL A 47 -5.59 3.63 -5.12
N LEU A 48 -5.11 2.75 -4.23
CA LEU A 48 -5.99 2.06 -3.29
C LEU A 48 -6.59 3.04 -2.28
N SER A 49 -5.77 3.82 -1.56
CA SER A 49 -6.25 4.69 -0.49
C SER A 49 -7.18 5.78 -1.00
N ASP A 50 -6.78 6.48 -2.06
CA ASP A 50 -7.45 7.73 -2.43
C ASP A 50 -8.56 7.44 -3.45
N LEU A 51 -8.29 6.62 -4.47
CA LEU A 51 -9.30 6.32 -5.48
C LEU A 51 -10.31 5.26 -4.99
N LEU A 52 -9.83 4.12 -4.50
CA LEU A 52 -10.75 3.03 -4.15
C LEU A 52 -11.42 3.26 -2.79
N LEU A 53 -10.67 3.53 -1.73
CA LEU A 53 -11.25 3.68 -0.39
C LEU A 53 -11.95 5.04 -0.23
N GLU A 54 -11.23 6.15 -0.40
CA GLU A 54 -11.79 7.49 -0.17
C GLU A 54 -12.85 7.85 -1.22
N ARG A 55 -12.50 7.81 -2.51
CA ARG A 55 -13.39 8.32 -3.57
C ARG A 55 -14.53 7.37 -3.93
N CYS A 56 -14.28 6.06 -4.08
CA CYS A 56 -15.30 5.10 -4.50
C CYS A 56 -16.12 4.56 -3.33
N LEU A 57 -15.51 4.26 -2.18
CA LEU A 57 -16.21 3.69 -1.02
C LEU A 57 -16.60 4.73 0.05
N GLY A 58 -16.12 5.97 -0.05
CA GLY A 58 -16.42 7.02 0.94
C GLY A 58 -15.74 6.78 2.29
N LEU A 59 -14.63 6.02 2.29
CA LEU A 59 -13.84 5.68 3.46
C LEU A 59 -12.62 6.62 3.53
N THR A 60 -12.82 7.79 4.13
CA THR A 60 -11.74 8.77 4.33
C THR A 60 -10.68 8.23 5.27
N HIS A 61 -9.46 8.76 5.17
CA HIS A 61 -8.35 8.32 6.01
C HIS A 61 -8.67 8.43 7.52
N ASP A 62 -9.22 9.56 7.95
CA ASP A 62 -9.58 9.80 9.35
C ASP A 62 -10.64 8.80 9.82
N ARG A 63 -11.65 8.53 8.99
CA ARG A 63 -12.69 7.56 9.32
C ARG A 63 -12.14 6.14 9.45
N CYS A 64 -11.27 5.74 8.53
CA CYS A 64 -10.62 4.43 8.60
C CYS A 64 -9.82 4.25 9.89
N ALA A 65 -9.15 5.32 10.35
CA ALA A 65 -8.40 5.32 11.60
C ALA A 65 -9.32 5.33 12.84
N ASP A 66 -10.30 6.23 12.88
CA ASP A 66 -11.19 6.43 14.02
C ASP A 66 -12.12 5.24 14.27
N GLU A 67 -12.66 4.65 13.20
CA GLU A 67 -13.57 3.50 13.27
C GLU A 67 -12.83 2.14 13.16
N ASN A 68 -11.50 2.15 13.01
CA ASN A 68 -10.65 0.97 12.81
C ASN A 68 -11.18 0.03 11.71
N LEU A 69 -11.35 0.58 10.49
CA LEU A 69 -12.01 -0.10 9.36
C LEU A 69 -11.05 -0.85 8.44
N VAL A 70 -9.73 -0.65 8.58
CA VAL A 70 -8.72 -1.20 7.67
C VAL A 70 -7.62 -1.87 8.47
N ASP A 71 -7.46 -3.18 8.23
CA ASP A 71 -6.35 -3.98 8.72
C ASP A 71 -5.32 -4.19 7.61
N TYR A 72 -4.04 -4.28 7.99
CA TYR A 72 -2.93 -4.45 7.06
C TYR A 72 -2.18 -5.74 7.36
N PHE A 73 -1.99 -6.56 6.32
CA PHE A 73 -1.30 -7.84 6.39
C PHE A 73 -0.12 -7.84 5.43
N SER A 74 1.03 -8.37 5.86
CA SER A 74 2.20 -8.57 5.00
C SER A 74 2.17 -9.91 4.26
N ASP A 75 1.43 -10.89 4.79
CA ASP A 75 1.28 -12.22 4.21
C ASP A 75 -0.12 -12.35 3.56
N PRO A 76 -0.21 -12.68 2.25
CA PRO A 76 -1.48 -12.78 1.55
C PRO A 76 -2.33 -13.98 2.00
N ASP A 77 -1.72 -15.08 2.44
CA ASP A 77 -2.44 -16.27 2.90
C ASP A 77 -3.08 -16.01 4.26
N GLU A 78 -2.35 -15.33 5.16
CA GLU A 78 -2.90 -14.86 6.44
C GLU A 78 -4.06 -13.89 6.23
N ALA A 79 -3.91 -12.94 5.30
CA ALA A 79 -4.94 -11.96 4.96
C ALA A 79 -6.22 -12.63 4.46
N LEU A 80 -6.09 -13.64 3.59
CA LEU A 80 -7.21 -14.38 3.04
C LEU A 80 -7.92 -15.23 4.10
N ASP A 81 -7.16 -15.95 4.92
CA ASP A 81 -7.71 -16.75 6.02
C ASP A 81 -8.51 -15.86 7.00
N GLN A 82 -7.96 -14.70 7.36
CA GLN A 82 -8.63 -13.74 8.22
C GLN A 82 -9.91 -13.16 7.57
N ALA A 83 -9.87 -12.80 6.28
CA ALA A 83 -11.04 -12.29 5.57
C ALA A 83 -12.18 -13.32 5.50
N VAL A 84 -11.86 -14.59 5.24
CA VAL A 84 -12.84 -15.69 5.22
C VAL A 84 -13.42 -15.93 6.61
N LYS A 85 -12.59 -15.91 7.65
CA LYS A 85 -13.04 -16.08 9.04
C LYS A 85 -13.97 -14.96 9.49
N GLU A 86 -13.64 -13.70 9.19
CA GLU A 86 -14.48 -12.55 9.52
C GLU A 86 -15.81 -12.59 8.77
N ALA A 87 -15.82 -13.00 7.50
CA ALA A 87 -17.04 -13.12 6.70
C ALA A 87 -18.02 -14.16 7.26
N ALA A 88 -17.52 -15.22 7.91
CA ALA A 88 -18.33 -16.25 8.53
C ALA A 88 -18.94 -15.81 9.88
N ARG A 89 -18.52 -14.68 10.46
CA ARG A 89 -19.03 -14.21 11.75
C ARG A 89 -20.37 -13.48 11.59
N PRO A 90 -21.31 -13.63 12.53
CA PRO A 90 -22.55 -12.88 12.56
C PRO A 90 -22.31 -11.46 13.10
N SER A 91 -21.52 -10.67 12.39
CA SER A 91 -21.12 -9.31 12.78
C SER A 91 -21.87 -8.22 11.99
N GLY A 92 -22.57 -8.60 10.92
CA GLY A 92 -23.17 -7.66 9.95
C GLY A 92 -22.14 -6.88 9.14
N ARG A 93 -20.85 -7.24 9.21
CA ARG A 93 -19.76 -6.65 8.42
C ARG A 93 -19.38 -7.59 7.28
N GLU A 94 -19.12 -7.02 6.11
CA GLU A 94 -18.65 -7.75 4.94
C GLU A 94 -17.19 -7.39 4.66
N PRO A 95 -16.23 -8.23 5.05
CA PRO A 95 -14.81 -7.90 4.87
C PRO A 95 -14.42 -7.99 3.39
N LEU A 96 -13.95 -6.88 2.83
CA LEU A 96 -13.31 -6.86 1.52
C LEU A 96 -11.80 -7.00 1.70
N LEU A 97 -11.18 -7.85 0.89
CA LEU A 97 -9.73 -8.02 0.87
C LEU A 97 -9.17 -7.53 -0.47
N PHE A 98 -8.25 -6.56 -0.39
CA PHE A 98 -7.48 -6.07 -1.52
C PHE A 98 -6.06 -6.59 -1.45
N LEU A 99 -5.62 -7.28 -2.51
CA LEU A 99 -4.25 -7.71 -2.71
C LEU A 99 -3.55 -6.74 -3.67
N MET A 100 -2.42 -6.19 -3.27
CA MET A 100 -1.67 -5.20 -4.05
C MET A 100 -0.30 -5.73 -4.48
N ASN A 101 0.26 -5.15 -5.53
CA ASN A 101 1.65 -5.41 -5.90
C ASN A 101 2.59 -4.84 -4.84
N PRO A 102 3.75 -5.46 -4.60
CA PRO A 102 4.76 -4.88 -3.74
C PRO A 102 5.32 -3.59 -4.35
N THR A 103 5.48 -2.55 -3.54
CA THR A 103 6.11 -1.30 -3.96
C THR A 103 7.55 -1.56 -4.39
N ALA A 104 7.86 -1.27 -5.65
CA ALA A 104 9.19 -1.52 -6.20
C ALA A 104 10.20 -0.51 -5.64
N VAL A 105 11.45 -0.95 -5.40
CA VAL A 105 12.54 -0.07 -4.94
C VAL A 105 12.75 1.13 -5.88
N GLY A 106 12.56 0.93 -7.20
CA GLY A 106 12.62 2.03 -8.17
C GLY A 106 11.57 3.11 -7.93
N GLN A 107 10.35 2.74 -7.52
CA GLN A 107 9.30 3.70 -7.18
C GLN A 107 9.64 4.46 -5.89
N VAL A 108 10.16 3.76 -4.88
CA VAL A 108 10.64 4.40 -3.63
C VAL A 108 11.72 5.45 -3.95
N ARG A 109 12.68 5.09 -4.80
CA ARG A 109 13.73 6.02 -5.24
C ARG A 109 13.15 7.20 -6.01
N GLN A 110 12.20 6.99 -6.92
CA GLN A 110 11.57 8.07 -7.68
C GLN A 110 10.83 9.08 -6.78
N VAL A 111 10.18 8.61 -5.71
CA VAL A 111 9.54 9.48 -4.72
C VAL A 111 10.59 10.29 -3.96
N ALA A 112 11.69 9.65 -3.54
CA ALA A 112 12.79 10.32 -2.85
C ALA A 112 13.52 11.33 -3.75
N ASP A 113 13.84 10.98 -4.99
CA ASP A 113 14.48 11.84 -5.99
C ASP A 113 13.60 13.06 -6.35
N ALA A 114 12.30 12.99 -6.05
CA ALA A 114 11.35 14.10 -6.21
C ALA A 114 11.14 14.93 -4.93
N ASP A 115 11.95 14.71 -3.88
CA ASP A 115 11.82 15.34 -2.56
C ASP A 115 10.44 15.12 -1.90
N LEU A 116 9.83 13.96 -2.17
CA LEU A 116 8.52 13.57 -1.63
C LEU A 116 8.64 12.50 -0.54
N VAL A 117 7.57 12.36 0.23
CA VAL A 117 7.46 11.37 1.31
C VAL A 117 6.61 10.19 0.84
N MET A 118 7.06 8.97 1.16
CA MET A 118 6.28 7.76 0.90
C MET A 118 4.97 7.77 1.71
N PRO A 119 3.83 7.36 1.13
CA PRO A 119 2.56 7.26 1.86
C PRO A 119 2.67 6.32 3.07
N HIS A 120 1.84 6.54 4.09
CA HIS A 120 1.86 5.70 5.29
C HIS A 120 1.50 4.23 4.96
N LYS A 121 2.18 3.27 5.62
CA LYS A 121 2.02 1.81 5.41
C LYS A 121 2.20 1.34 3.96
N SER A 122 2.99 2.06 3.16
CA SER A 122 3.22 1.77 1.73
C SER A 122 4.38 0.82 1.43
N THR A 123 5.22 0.51 2.41
CA THR A 123 6.42 -0.33 2.23
C THR A 123 6.65 -1.24 3.43
N TYR A 124 6.88 -2.52 3.17
CA TYR A 124 7.35 -3.50 4.15
C TYR A 124 8.72 -4.03 3.70
N PHE A 125 9.79 -3.55 4.34
CA PHE A 125 11.15 -4.02 4.06
C PHE A 125 11.45 -5.24 4.94
N TYR A 126 11.78 -6.37 4.30
CA TYR A 126 12.18 -7.60 4.98
C TYR A 126 13.48 -8.18 4.39
N PRO A 127 14.43 -8.62 5.24
CA PRO A 127 14.45 -8.40 6.68
C PRO A 127 14.56 -6.90 7.00
N LYS A 128 13.97 -6.46 8.12
CA LYS A 128 14.18 -5.09 8.60
C LYS A 128 15.69 -4.90 8.79
N ILE A 129 16.22 -3.79 8.28
CA ILE A 129 17.62 -3.44 8.49
C ILE A 129 17.87 -3.48 10.00
N LEU A 130 18.89 -4.21 10.42
CA LEU A 130 19.30 -4.26 11.82
C LEU A 130 19.61 -2.83 12.28
N THR A 131 18.68 -2.23 13.00
CA THR A 131 18.88 -0.95 13.67
C THR A 131 19.78 -1.18 14.89
N GLY A 132 20.75 -0.32 15.13
CA GLY A 132 21.72 -0.47 16.24
C GLY A 132 23.15 -0.77 15.83
N LEU A 133 23.45 -0.77 14.52
CA LEU A 133 24.83 -0.63 14.05
C LEU A 133 25.37 0.75 14.43
N VAL A 134 26.26 0.79 15.42
CA VAL A 134 27.08 1.97 15.72
C VAL A 134 28.09 2.10 14.58
N MET A 135 27.86 3.04 13.67
CA MET A 135 28.91 3.46 12.75
C MET A 135 29.88 4.34 13.53
N TYR A 136 31.05 3.81 13.85
CA TYR A 136 32.14 4.61 14.38
C TYR A 136 32.57 5.59 13.27
N LYS A 137 32.68 6.87 13.63
CA LYS A 137 33.10 7.89 12.67
C LYS A 137 34.53 7.56 12.23
N ILE A 138 34.71 7.29 10.93
CA ILE A 138 36.06 7.19 10.37
C ILE A 138 36.67 8.59 10.43
N VAL A 139 37.65 8.77 11.32
CA VAL A 139 38.48 9.97 11.37
C VAL A 139 39.71 9.68 10.53
N ALA A 140 39.99 10.51 9.52
CA ALA A 140 41.01 10.24 8.51
C ALA A 140 42.43 10.02 9.10
N ASP A 141 42.68 10.57 10.29
CA ASP A 141 43.99 10.54 10.95
C ASP A 141 44.04 9.57 12.15
N GLU A 142 43.05 8.69 12.29
CA GLU A 142 43.01 7.73 13.40
C GLU A 142 44.02 6.61 13.19
N ALA A 143 45.04 6.56 14.06
CA ALA A 143 45.94 5.42 14.16
C ALA A 143 45.36 4.41 15.14
N ILE A 144 45.21 3.16 14.69
CA ILE A 144 44.83 2.03 15.53
C ILE A 144 46.13 1.48 16.13
N GLU A 145 46.35 1.67 17.43
CA GLU A 145 47.44 1.04 18.18
C GLU A 145 47.19 -0.45 18.41
#